data_AF-A0A6P0NC52-F1
#
_entry.id   AF-A0A6P0NC52-F1
#
_cell.length_a   1.000
_cell.length_b   1.000
_cell.length_c   1.000
_cell.angle_alpha   90.00
_cell.angle_beta   90.00
_cell.angle_gamma   90.00
#
_symmetry.space_group_name_H-M   'P 1'
#
loop_
_entity.id
_entity.type
_entity.pdbx_description
1 polymer ?
#
loop_
_entity_poly.entity_id
_entity_poly.type
_entity_poly.pdbx_seq_one_letter_code
_entity_poly.pdbx_strand_id
1 'polypeptide(L)'
;CQRAKVDEIIVSSELSSMLISQAALNHGITKVVSEILSTQSGNKLYKIAIPDSRVGSSFMEVFTYMKQAYQSIVLAVQKGIEGDVISNPPTDYKLEHGDYLIVVAQEEPRALNKS
;
A
#
# COMPACT_ATOMS: atom_id res chain seq x y z
N CYS A 1 -1.56 -1.28 35.36
CA CYS A 1 -1.76 -0.45 34.15
C CYS A 1 -1.28 -1.23 32.93
N GLN A 2 -2.20 -1.88 32.22
CA GLN A 2 -1.90 -2.60 30.98
C GLN A 2 -1.53 -1.59 29.90
N ARG A 3 -0.28 -1.64 29.43
CA ARG A 3 0.15 -1.00 28.20
C ARG A 3 -0.63 -1.67 27.07
N ALA A 4 -1.60 -0.96 26.49
CA ALA A 4 -2.11 -1.33 25.19
C ALA A 4 -0.91 -1.33 24.23
N LYS A 5 -0.65 -2.48 23.58
CA LYS A 5 0.12 -2.48 22.34
C LYS A 5 -0.66 -1.59 21.38
N VAL A 6 -0.19 -0.35 21.20
CA VAL A 6 -0.70 0.53 20.16
C VAL A 6 0.17 0.24 18.97
N ASP A 7 -0.36 -0.53 18.02
CA ASP A 7 0.40 -1.01 16.87
C ASP A 7 0.69 0.11 15.84
N GLU A 8 0.09 1.29 15.99
CA GLU A 8 0.49 2.52 15.29
C GLU A 8 0.00 3.78 16.05
N ILE A 9 0.89 4.74 16.36
CA ILE A 9 0.50 6.03 16.95
C ILE A 9 0.25 7.02 15.80
N ILE A 10 -1.01 7.31 15.52
CA ILE A 10 -1.40 8.29 14.51
C ILE A 10 -1.53 9.67 15.16
N VAL A 11 -0.64 10.59 14.82
CA VAL A 11 -0.74 12.00 15.23
C VAL A 11 -1.53 12.77 14.17
N SER A 12 -2.84 12.92 14.38
CA SER A 12 -3.77 13.48 13.40
C SER A 12 -3.46 14.91 12.95
N SER A 13 -2.88 15.74 13.83
CA SER A 13 -2.51 17.13 13.55
C SER A 13 -1.34 17.23 12.55
N GLU A 14 -0.37 16.32 12.65
CA GLU A 14 0.79 16.29 11.77
C GLU A 14 0.40 15.86 10.36
N LEU A 15 -0.38 14.78 10.24
CA LEU A 15 -0.92 14.30 8.97
C LEU A 15 -1.74 15.39 8.25
N SER A 16 -2.61 16.09 9.00
CA SER A 16 -3.43 17.18 8.46
C SER A 16 -2.58 18.35 7.96
N SER A 17 -1.55 18.74 8.72
CA SER A 17 -0.63 19.81 8.34
C SER A 17 0.13 19.49 7.05
N MET A 18 0.65 18.26 6.93
CA MET A 18 1.34 17.79 5.73
C MET A 18 0.42 17.80 4.50
N LEU A 19 -0.82 17.34 4.65
CA LEU A 19 -1.79 17.34 3.55
C LEU A 19 -2.17 18.75 3.10
N ILE A 20 -2.34 19.70 4.02
CA ILE A 20 -2.63 21.11 3.70
C ILE A 20 -1.45 21.75 2.98
N SER A 21 -0.22 21.51 3.46
CA SER A 21 0.99 22.00 2.81
C SER A 21 1.09 21.51 1.37
N GLN A 22 0.84 20.21 1.14
CA GLN A 22 0.85 19.64 -0.21
C GLN A 22 -0.30 20.12 -1.09
N ALA A 23 -1.48 20.40 -0.52
CA ALA A 23 -2.61 20.97 -1.23
C ALA A 23 -2.31 22.36 -1.81
N ALA A 24 -1.59 23.19 -1.05
CA ALA A 24 -1.21 24.54 -1.44
C ALA A 24 -0.18 24.56 -2.57
N LEU A 25 0.67 23.52 -2.64
CA LEU A 25 1.75 23.42 -3.64
C LEU A 25 1.31 22.67 -4.91
N ASN A 26 0.44 21.67 -4.78
CA ASN A 26 0.11 20.75 -5.86
C ASN A 26 -1.41 20.50 -5.90
N HIS A 27 -2.10 21.32 -6.70
CA HIS A 27 -3.53 21.14 -6.94
C HIS A 27 -3.79 19.74 -7.54
N GLY A 28 -4.61 18.93 -6.86
CA GLY A 28 -5.00 17.59 -7.31
C GLY A 28 -4.54 16.44 -6.41
N ILE A 29 -3.41 16.58 -5.71
CA ILE A 29 -2.91 15.52 -4.80
C ILE A 29 -3.91 15.24 -3.68
N THR A 30 -4.43 16.30 -3.06
CA THR A 30 -5.42 16.19 -1.98
C THR A 30 -6.69 15.48 -2.44
N LYS A 31 -7.10 15.67 -3.70
CA LYS A 31 -8.27 15.00 -4.26
C LYS A 31 -8.01 13.49 -4.38
N VAL A 32 -6.87 13.08 -4.95
CA VAL A 32 -6.50 11.66 -5.07
C VAL A 32 -6.39 11.00 -3.70
N VAL A 33 -5.72 11.64 -2.74
CA VAL A 33 -5.59 11.11 -1.38
C VAL A 33 -6.95 10.99 -0.70
N SER A 34 -7.82 12.00 -0.83
CA SER A 34 -9.17 11.96 -0.26
C SER A 34 -10.04 10.87 -0.89
N GLU A 35 -9.93 10.66 -2.19
CA GLU A 35 -10.63 9.59 -2.89
C GLU A 35 -10.21 8.22 -2.36
N ILE A 36 -8.90 7.97 -2.25
CA ILE A 36 -8.36 6.68 -1.76
C ILE A 36 -8.78 6.39 -0.30
N LEU A 37 -8.86 7.43 0.53
CA LEU A 37 -9.28 7.30 1.94
C LEU A 37 -10.80 7.22 2.12
N SER A 38 -11.58 7.66 1.14
CA SER A 38 -13.04 7.69 1.21
C SER A 38 -13.62 6.29 0.98
N THR A 39 -14.53 5.86 1.86
CA THR A 39 -15.26 4.60 1.72
C THR A 39 -16.29 4.60 0.58
N GLN A 40 -16.63 5.80 0.06
CA GLN A 40 -17.61 6.02 -1.00
C GLN A 40 -16.99 6.03 -2.41
N SER A 41 -15.66 6.08 -2.52
CA SER A 41 -14.98 6.02 -3.81
C SER A 41 -14.76 4.57 -4.24
N GLY A 42 -14.58 4.37 -5.55
CA GLY A 42 -14.33 3.06 -6.12
C GLY A 42 -13.01 2.45 -5.64
N ASN A 43 -11.93 3.23 -5.59
CA ASN A 43 -10.59 2.73 -5.28
C ASN A 43 -10.24 2.86 -3.79
N LYS A 44 -9.73 1.79 -3.19
CA LYS A 44 -9.37 1.69 -1.78
C LYS A 44 -7.96 1.13 -1.61
N LEU A 45 -7.36 1.40 -0.45
CA LEU A 45 -6.12 0.77 -0.03
C LEU A 45 -6.39 -0.64 0.51
N TYR A 46 -5.62 -1.60 0.02
CA TYR A 46 -5.60 -2.97 0.54
C TYR A 46 -4.16 -3.36 0.87
N LYS A 47 -4.01 -4.15 1.95
CA LYS A 47 -2.78 -4.84 2.27
C LYS A 47 -2.96 -6.32 1.93
N ILE A 48 -2.12 -6.86 1.06
CA ILE A 48 -2.21 -8.24 0.58
C ILE A 48 -0.89 -8.97 0.78
N ALA A 49 -0.92 -10.22 1.20
CA ALA A 49 0.28 -11.04 1.28
C ALA A 49 0.77 -11.39 -0.12
N ILE A 50 2.08 -11.49 -0.32
CA ILE A 50 2.58 -12.10 -1.55
C ILE A 50 2.43 -13.63 -1.47
N PRO A 51 2.07 -14.31 -2.57
CA PRO A 51 2.10 -15.77 -2.61
C PRO A 51 3.53 -16.27 -2.79
N ASP A 52 3.78 -17.50 -2.35
CA ASP A 52 5.09 -18.17 -2.50
C ASP A 52 5.58 -18.19 -3.95
N SER A 53 4.65 -18.27 -4.92
CA SER A 53 4.96 -18.26 -6.36
C SER A 53 5.58 -16.95 -6.87
N ARG A 54 5.55 -15.88 -6.07
CA ARG A 54 6.12 -14.56 -6.40
C ARG A 54 7.35 -14.20 -5.58
N VAL A 55 7.75 -15.03 -4.63
CA VAL A 55 9.00 -14.84 -3.89
C VAL A 55 10.19 -14.82 -4.87
N GLY A 56 11.09 -13.86 -4.70
CA GLY A 56 12.24 -13.64 -5.59
C GLY A 56 11.93 -12.90 -6.90
N SER A 57 10.65 -12.63 -7.20
CA SER A 57 10.28 -11.74 -8.30
C SER A 57 10.72 -10.31 -7.99
N SER A 58 11.06 -9.55 -9.02
CA SER A 58 11.32 -8.12 -8.88
C SER A 58 10.02 -7.36 -8.64
N PHE A 59 10.12 -6.20 -7.98
CA PHE A 59 8.99 -5.31 -7.76
C PHE A 59 8.31 -4.94 -9.08
N MET A 60 9.07 -4.66 -10.13
CA MET A 60 8.51 -4.28 -11.43
C MET A 60 7.70 -5.40 -12.11
N GLU A 61 8.14 -6.65 -12.00
CA GLU A 61 7.40 -7.81 -12.53
C GLU A 61 6.06 -7.94 -11.82
N VAL A 62 6.06 -7.84 -10.49
CA VAL A 62 4.84 -7.93 -9.69
C VAL A 62 3.94 -6.72 -9.89
N PHE A 63 4.49 -5.51 -9.92
CA PHE A 63 3.74 -4.29 -10.24
C PHE A 63 3.00 -4.43 -11.58
N THR A 64 3.70 -4.86 -12.62
CA THR A 64 3.14 -5.04 -13.96
C THR A 64 2.04 -6.09 -13.97
N TYR A 65 2.29 -7.25 -13.35
CA TYR A 65 1.28 -8.31 -13.21
C TYR A 65 0.04 -7.81 -12.48
N MET A 66 0.21 -7.11 -11.36
CA MET A 66 -0.90 -6.58 -10.56
C MET A 66 -1.74 -5.58 -11.35
N LYS A 67 -1.10 -4.74 -12.17
CA LYS A 67 -1.82 -3.80 -13.04
C LYS A 67 -2.59 -4.52 -14.14
N GLN A 68 -1.99 -5.53 -14.77
CA GLN A 68 -2.61 -6.26 -15.88
C GLN A 68 -3.75 -7.18 -15.42
N ALA A 69 -3.54 -7.95 -14.36
CA ALA A 69 -4.47 -8.98 -13.91
C ALA A 69 -5.62 -8.41 -13.05
N TYR A 70 -5.35 -7.36 -12.25
CA TYR A 70 -6.32 -6.87 -11.26
C TYR A 70 -6.66 -5.38 -11.39
N GLN A 71 -6.13 -4.70 -12.42
CA GLN A 71 -6.26 -3.25 -12.59
C GLN A 71 -5.77 -2.42 -11.38
N SER A 72 -5.00 -3.03 -10.48
CA SER A 72 -4.50 -2.40 -9.26
C SER A 72 -3.17 -1.67 -9.46
N ILE A 73 -2.88 -0.71 -8.60
CA ILE A 73 -1.58 -0.02 -8.52
C ILE A 73 -0.90 -0.45 -7.23
N VAL A 74 0.34 -0.96 -7.32
CA VAL A 74 1.15 -1.27 -6.14
C VAL A 74 1.91 -0.02 -5.70
N LEU A 75 1.73 0.41 -4.46
CA LEU A 75 2.35 1.62 -3.91
C LEU A 75 3.60 1.31 -3.09
N ALA A 76 3.58 0.22 -2.33
CA ALA A 76 4.63 -0.08 -1.38
C ALA A 76 4.75 -1.59 -1.10
N VAL A 77 5.88 -1.97 -0.52
CA VAL A 77 6.12 -3.28 0.08
C VAL A 77 6.31 -3.10 1.58
N GLN A 78 5.69 -3.96 2.39
CA GLN A 78 5.91 -4.04 3.83
C GLN A 78 6.60 -5.36 4.16
N LYS A 79 7.70 -5.30 4.92
CA LYS A 79 8.44 -6.50 5.34
C LYS A 79 7.75 -7.19 6.52
N GLY A 80 7.10 -8.32 6.29
CA GLY A 80 6.31 -8.97 7.35
C GLY A 80 5.06 -8.16 7.77
N ILE A 81 4.38 -8.61 8.82
CA ILE A 81 3.09 -8.01 9.23
C ILE A 81 3.24 -6.65 9.94
N GLU A 82 4.38 -6.43 10.61
CA GLU A 82 4.69 -5.27 11.46
C GLU A 82 6.05 -4.62 11.11
N GLY A 83 6.75 -5.06 10.04
CA GLY A 83 8.04 -4.48 9.68
C GLY A 83 7.93 -3.26 8.79
N ASP A 84 9.10 -2.78 8.34
CA ASP A 84 9.24 -1.52 7.61
C ASP A 84 8.45 -1.49 6.30
N VAL A 85 7.89 -0.32 5.99
CA VAL A 85 7.21 -0.03 4.74
C VAL A 85 8.17 0.72 3.81
N ILE A 86 8.37 0.18 2.62
CA ILE A 86 9.16 0.79 1.55
C ILE A 86 8.18 1.27 0.48
N SER A 87 7.92 2.58 0.47
CA SER A 87 7.11 3.24 -0.57
C SER A 87 7.89 3.32 -1.88
N ASN A 88 7.22 3.01 -3.00
CA ASN A 88 7.79 2.97 -4.35
C ASN A 88 9.19 2.31 -4.40
N PRO A 89 9.30 1.00 -4.08
CA PRO A 89 10.58 0.30 -4.11
C PRO A 89 11.27 0.40 -5.48
N PRO A 90 12.61 0.27 -5.54
CA PRO A 90 13.34 0.16 -6.79
C PRO A 90 12.79 -0.96 -7.69
N THR A 91 12.89 -0.77 -9.00
CA THR A 91 12.44 -1.72 -10.03
C THR A 91 12.93 -3.16 -9.77
N ASP A 92 14.17 -3.30 -9.32
CA ASP A 92 14.88 -4.56 -9.10
C ASP A 92 14.77 -5.09 -7.66
N TYR A 93 14.04 -4.40 -6.77
CA TYR A 93 13.78 -4.87 -5.41
C TYR A 93 13.18 -6.29 -5.45
N LYS A 94 13.78 -7.21 -4.69
CA LYS A 94 13.36 -8.61 -4.64
C LYS A 94 12.38 -8.83 -3.50
N LEU A 95 11.21 -9.34 -3.84
CA LEU A 95 10.18 -9.68 -2.87
C LEU A 95 10.60 -10.92 -2.07
N GLU A 96 10.46 -10.84 -0.76
CA GLU A 96 10.84 -11.89 0.18
C GLU A 96 9.61 -12.59 0.77
N HIS A 97 9.76 -13.84 1.19
CA HIS A 97 8.67 -14.57 1.83
C HIS A 97 8.16 -13.82 3.07
N GLY A 98 6.84 -13.62 3.15
CA GLY A 98 6.20 -12.88 4.24
C GLY A 98 6.07 -11.38 3.98
N ASP A 99 6.57 -10.86 2.87
CA ASP A 99 6.28 -9.50 2.44
C ASP A 99 4.78 -9.31 2.14
N TYR A 100 4.30 -8.09 2.36
CA TYR A 100 2.98 -7.64 1.96
C TYR A 100 3.09 -6.53 0.93
N LEU A 101 2.15 -6.48 0.00
CA LEU A 101 1.98 -5.36 -0.91
C LEU A 101 0.89 -4.44 -0.35
N ILE A 102 1.14 -3.13 -0.43
CA ILE A 102 0.11 -2.11 -0.25
C ILE A 102 -0.33 -1.66 -1.63
N VAL A 103 -1.60 -1.88 -1.95
CA VAL A 103 -2.15 -1.66 -3.29
C VAL A 103 -3.39 -0.76 -3.25
N VAL A 104 -3.61 -0.04 -4.34
CA VAL A 104 -4.86 0.67 -4.62
C VAL A 104 -5.64 -0.11 -5.68
N ALA A 105 -6.86 -0.50 -5.36
CA ALA A 105 -7.73 -1.27 -6.26
C ALA A 105 -9.22 -0.98 -5.96
N GLN A 106 -10.13 -1.34 -6.87
CA GLN A 106 -11.55 -1.22 -6.59
C GLN A 106 -12.04 -2.29 -5.62
N GLU A 107 -11.58 -3.51 -5.84
CA GLU A 107 -11.85 -4.67 -5.00
C GLU A 107 -10.53 -5.26 -4.51
N GLU A 108 -10.56 -5.89 -3.33
CA GLU A 108 -9.41 -6.58 -2.79
C GLU A 108 -8.91 -7.66 -3.77
N PRO A 109 -7.64 -7.65 -4.20
CA PRO A 109 -7.10 -8.69 -5.08
C PRO A 109 -6.97 -10.06 -4.37
N ARG A 110 -8.09 -10.78 -4.24
CA ARG A 110 -8.19 -12.04 -3.46
C ARG A 110 -7.39 -13.22 -4.03
N ALA A 111 -6.97 -13.15 -5.29
CA ALA A 111 -6.36 -14.28 -5.99
C ALA A 111 -4.89 -14.54 -5.59
N LEU A 112 -4.26 -13.66 -4.81
CA LEU A 112 -2.93 -13.91 -4.24
C LEU A 112 -2.94 -14.70 -2.93
N ASN A 113 -4.11 -14.83 -2.27
CA ASN A 113 -4.23 -15.51 -0.96
C ASN A 113 -4.59 -17.00 -1.08
N LYS A 114 -4.61 -17.57 -2.30
CA LYS A 114 -4.91 -18.99 -2.56
C LYS A 114 -3.75 -19.65 -3.29
N SER A 115 -2.75 -20.11 -2.56
CA SER A 115 -1.85 -21.20 -2.96
C SER A 115 -1.32 -21.85 -1.68
#